data_AF-A0A9D7RQW8-F1
#
_entry.id   AF-A0A9D7RQW8-F1
#
_cell.length_a   1.000
_cell.length_b   1.000
_cell.length_c   1.000
_cell.angle_alpha   90.00
_cell.angle_beta   90.00
_cell.angle_gamma   90.00
#
_symmetry.space_group_name_H-M   'P 1'
#
loop_
_entity.id
_entity.type
_entity.pdbx_description
1 polymer ?
#
loop_
_entity_poly.entity_id
_entity_poly.type
_entity_poly.pdbx_seq_one_letter_code
_entity_poly.pdbx_strand_id
1 'polypeptide(L)' 'MSTFVQAPPYVPKHKIRVVTAASLFDGHDAAINIMRRIIQSTGAEVIHLGHDRSVEDVVNTAIQED' A
#
# COMPACT_ATOMS: atom_id res chain seq x y z
N MET A 1 -28.99 17.79 -7.37
CA MET A 1 -27.79 17.66 -6.51
C MET A 1 -27.75 16.25 -5.97
N SER A 2 -26.89 15.39 -6.53
CA SER A 2 -26.72 14.02 -6.05
C SER A 2 -25.74 14.04 -4.88
N THR A 3 -26.21 13.74 -3.68
CA THR A 3 -25.37 13.64 -2.47
C THR A 3 -24.54 12.35 -2.57
N PHE A 4 -23.25 12.48 -2.86
CA PHE A 4 -22.31 11.39 -2.70
C PHE A 4 -22.17 11.09 -1.20
N VAL A 5 -22.69 9.94 -0.76
CA VAL A 5 -22.45 9.45 0.60
C VAL A 5 -21.05 8.86 0.62
N GLN A 6 -20.14 9.49 1.36
CA GLN A 6 -18.78 8.98 1.54
C GLN A 6 -18.83 7.74 2.44
N ALA A 7 -18.35 6.61 1.93
CA ALA A 7 -18.29 5.37 2.72
C ALA A 7 -17.33 5.54 3.90
N PRO A 8 -17.65 4.99 5.09
CA PRO A 8 -16.76 5.06 6.24
C PRO A 8 -15.43 4.33 5.95
N PRO A 9 -14.29 4.81 6.50
CA PRO A 9 -13.01 4.12 6.36
C PRO A 9 -13.11 2.66 6.81
N TYR A 10 -12.47 1.76 6.07
CA TYR A 10 -12.38 0.36 6.44
C TYR A 10 -11.64 0.20 7.77
N VAL A 11 -12.12 -0.70 8.63
CA VAL A 11 -11.45 -1.07 9.88
C VAL A 11 -11.06 -2.54 9.80
N PRO A 12 -9.75 -2.86 9.79
CA PRO A 12 -9.28 -4.23 9.69
C PRO A 12 -9.62 -5.03 10.94
N LYS A 13 -10.13 -6.26 10.76
CA LYS A 13 -10.43 -7.20 11.86
C LYS A 13 -9.18 -7.92 12.39
N HIS A 14 -8.13 -8.04 11.57
CA HIS A 14 -6.86 -8.67 11.90
C HIS A 14 -5.71 -7.67 11.72
N LYS A 15 -4.53 -7.99 12.24
CA LYS A 15 -3.33 -7.20 11.95
C LYS A 15 -2.98 -7.36 10.47
N ILE A 16 -3.25 -6.35 9.66
CA ILE A 16 -2.93 -6.35 8.23
C ILE A 16 -1.60 -5.63 8.03
N ARG A 17 -0.69 -6.29 7.31
CA ARG A 17 0.58 -5.73 6.85
C ARG A 17 0.59 -5.74 5.32
N VAL A 18 1.00 -4.63 4.70
CA VAL A 18 1.00 -4.49 3.24
C VAL A 18 2.38 -4.05 2.76
N VAL A 19 2.96 -4.79 1.83
CA VAL A 19 4.16 -4.38 1.10
C VAL A 19 3.74 -3.58 -0.13
N THR A 20 4.30 -2.39 -0.33
CA THR A 20 4.02 -1.51 -1.47
C THR A 20 5.29 -1.14 -2.21
N ALA A 21 5.26 -1.25 -3.53
CA ALA A 21 6.35 -0.87 -4.42
C ALA A 21 5.80 -0.44 -5.80
N ALA A 22 6.53 0.42 -6.52
CA ALA A 22 6.34 0.56 -7.96
C ALA A 22 7.18 -0.50 -8.70
N SER A 23 6.70 -0.94 -9.85
CA SER A 23 7.34 -2.01 -10.63
C SER A 23 8.74 -1.64 -11.11
N LEU A 24 9.49 -2.63 -11.57
CA LEU A 24 10.81 -2.43 -12.16
C LEU A 24 10.73 -1.50 -13.39
N PHE A 25 11.58 -0.48 -13.42
CA PHE A 25 11.60 0.60 -14.42
C PHE A 25 10.37 1.51 -14.42
N ASP A 26 9.62 1.53 -13.31
CA ASP A 26 8.51 2.45 -13.11
C ASP A 26 8.85 3.48 -12.03
N GLY A 27 9.14 4.71 -12.45
CA GLY A 27 9.38 5.86 -11.58
C GLY A 27 8.11 6.56 -11.08
N HIS A 28 6.90 6.10 -11.44
CA HIS A 28 5.65 6.78 -11.10
C HIS A 28 5.13 6.40 -9.71
N ASP A 29 5.82 6.86 -8.68
CA ASP A 29 5.48 6.53 -7.29
C ASP A 29 4.35 7.40 -6.67
N ALA A 30 3.85 8.40 -7.40
CA ALA A 30 2.84 9.33 -6.90
C ALA A 30 1.55 8.61 -6.46
N ALA A 31 1.08 7.66 -7.28
CA ALA A 31 -0.12 6.89 -6.99
C ALA A 31 0.08 5.98 -5.76
N ILE A 32 1.20 5.26 -5.70
CA ILE A 32 1.46 4.35 -4.58
C ILE A 32 1.68 5.12 -3.27
N ASN A 33 2.23 6.33 -3.34
CA ASN A 33 2.36 7.24 -2.20
C ASN A 33 1.01 7.70 -1.64
N ILE A 34 0.00 7.92 -2.49
CA ILE A 34 -1.36 8.23 -2.03
C ILE A 34 -2.01 6.98 -1.44
N MET A 35 -1.92 5.85 -2.14
CA MET A 35 -2.55 4.60 -1.71
C MET A 35 -2.01 4.13 -0.36
N ARG A 36 -0.69 4.16 -0.13
CA ARG A 36 -0.12 3.78 1.17
C ARG A 36 -0.63 4.64 2.31
N ARG A 37 -0.87 5.94 2.08
CA ARG A 37 -1.39 6.87 3.11
C ARG A 37 -2.84 6.52 3.46
N ILE A 38 -3.65 6.19 2.46
CA ILE A 38 -5.03 5.73 2.67
C ILE A 38 -5.03 4.39 3.44
N ILE A 39 -4.17 3.45 3.06
CA ILE A 39 -4.06 2.15 3.75
C ILE A 39 -3.60 2.36 5.21
N GLN A 40 -2.59 3.20 5.45
CA GLN A 40 -2.14 3.56 6.79
C GLN A 40 -3.24 4.23 7.62
N SER A 41 -4.05 5.12 7.03
CA SER A 41 -5.14 5.78 7.76
C SER A 41 -6.27 4.84 8.16
N THR A 42 -6.41 3.68 7.49
CA THR A 42 -7.32 2.60 7.91
C THR A 42 -6.78 1.73 9.05
N GLY A 43 -5.55 1.97 9.52
CA GLY A 43 -4.95 1.21 10.62
C GLY A 43 -4.13 -0.02 10.19
N ALA A 44 -3.87 -0.19 8.89
CA ALA A 44 -2.96 -1.22 8.40
C ALA A 44 -1.50 -0.75 8.45
N GLU A 45 -0.59 -1.68 8.72
CA GLU A 45 0.84 -1.45 8.70
C GLU A 45 1.34 -1.52 7.25
N VAL A 46 2.12 -0.54 6.80
CA VAL A 46 2.60 -0.49 5.41
C VAL A 46 4.12 -0.45 5.37
N ILE A 47 4.71 -1.47 4.75
CA ILE A 47 6.13 -1.54 4.38
C ILE A 47 6.25 -0.99 2.95
N HIS A 48 6.92 0.14 2.79
CA HIS A 48 7.04 0.81 1.50
C HIS A 48 8.47 0.72 0.97
N LEU A 49 8.64 0.09 -0.20
CA LEU A 49 9.94 -0.15 -0.82
C LEU A 49 10.36 0.93 -1.82
N GLY A 50 9.46 1.88 -2.17
CA GLY A 50 9.71 2.91 -3.18
C GLY A 50 9.45 2.43 -4.60
N HIS A 51 10.19 2.98 -5.56
CA HIS A 51 10.08 2.66 -6.99
C HIS A 51 11.22 1.78 -7.50
N ASP A 52 11.10 1.31 -8.75
CA ASP A 52 12.09 0.46 -9.44
C ASP A 52 12.42 -0.84 -8.70
N ARG A 53 11.41 -1.52 -8.16
CA ARG A 53 11.61 -2.78 -7.44
C ARG A 53 11.34 -3.99 -8.32
N SER A 54 12.27 -4.94 -8.29
CA SER A 54 12.09 -6.21 -8.95
C SER A 54 11.05 -7.05 -8.22
N VAL A 55 10.49 -8.04 -8.92
CA VAL A 55 9.58 -9.02 -8.30
C VAL A 55 10.28 -9.74 -7.15
N GLU A 56 11.57 -10.07 -7.31
CA GLU A 56 12.38 -10.72 -6.29
C GLU A 56 12.48 -9.89 -5.01
N ASP A 57 12.73 -8.57 -5.12
CA ASP A 57 12.81 -7.67 -3.95
C ASP A 57 11.48 -7.61 -3.18
N VAL A 58 10.37 -7.52 -3.91
CA VAL A 58 9.03 -7.44 -3.31
C VAL A 58 8.69 -8.75 -2.60
N VAL A 59 8.98 -9.90 -3.23
CA VAL A 59 8.73 -11.23 -2.67
C VAL A 59 9.60 -11.48 -1.43
N ASN A 60 10.89 -11.19 -1.51
CA ASN A 60 11.80 -11.38 -0.38
C ASN A 60 11.41 -10.51 0.82
N THR A 61 11.00 -9.26 0.56
CA THR A 61 10.47 -8.38 1.62
C THR A 61 9.20 -8.97 2.22
N ALA A 62 8.26 -9.42 1.40
CA ALA A 62 7.01 -9.99 1.88
C ALA A 62 7.24 -11.22 2.79
N ILE A 63 8.22 -12.06 2.46
CA ILE A 63 8.58 -13.25 3.26
C ILE A 63 9.30 -12.87 4.57
N GLN A 64 10.17 -11.85 4.56
CA GLN A 64 10.89 -11.43 5.77
C GLN A 64 9.99 -10.68 6.74
N GLU A 65 9.02 -9.95 6.21
CA GLU A 65 8.06 -9.18 6.98
C GLU A 65 6.88 -10.04 7.46
N ASP A 66 6.69 -11.29 7.03
CA ASP A 66 5.91 -12.34 7.75
C ASP A 66 6.23 -13.76 7.22
#